data_AF-A0A288GSP4-F1
#
_entry.id   AF-A0A288GSP4-F1
#
_cell.length_a   1.000
_cell.length_b   1.000
_cell.length_c   1.000
_cell.angle_alpha   90.00
_cell.angle_beta   90.00
_cell.angle_gamma   90.00
#
_symmetry.space_group_name_H-M   'P 1'
#
loop_
_entity.id
_entity.type
_entity.pdbx_description
1 polymer ?
#
loop_
_entity_poly.entity_id
_entity_poly.type
_entity_poly.pdbx_seq_one_letter_code
_entity_poly.pdbx_strand_id
1 'polypeptide(L)'
;MAEKKTTKKPVAKKTQATGDQAVWYQRHELDTGSPEYQINLMTTKITDLQEHLKTNHKDFDAKRSLLRLVAKRRTFLRYLKNNNLETYLTVSKKTGLKV
;
A
#
# COMPACT_ATOMS: atom_id res chain seq x y z
N MET A 1 34.35 -5.70 -35.92
CA MET A 1 34.80 -4.45 -35.25
C MET A 1 33.57 -3.60 -34.97
N ALA A 2 33.02 -3.69 -33.74
CA ALA A 2 32.95 -2.61 -32.73
C ALA A 2 31.93 -1.49 -33.08
N GLU A 3 30.70 -1.57 -32.58
CA GLU A 3 30.15 -0.85 -31.40
C GLU A 3 29.71 0.61 -31.67
N LYS A 4 28.41 0.87 -31.46
CA LYS A 4 27.93 1.96 -30.59
C LYS A 4 26.44 1.77 -30.23
N LYS A 5 26.22 1.47 -28.95
CA LYS A 5 24.94 1.44 -28.24
C LYS A 5 24.39 2.86 -28.11
N THR A 6 23.10 3.07 -28.39
CA THR A 6 22.22 3.97 -27.61
C THR A 6 20.77 3.49 -27.72
N THR A 7 20.39 2.56 -26.86
CA THR A 7 18.98 2.22 -26.61
C THR A 7 18.29 3.42 -25.96
N LYS A 8 17.53 4.20 -26.72
CA LYS A 8 16.52 5.10 -26.15
C LYS A 8 15.36 4.24 -25.63
N LYS A 9 15.47 3.82 -24.38
CA LYS A 9 14.38 3.22 -23.60
C LYS A 9 13.25 4.26 -23.56
N PRO A 10 12.07 4.03 -24.16
CA PRO A 10 10.97 4.94 -23.96
C PRO A 10 10.60 4.89 -22.48
N VAL A 11 10.78 6.03 -21.81
CA VAL A 11 10.25 6.27 -20.48
C VAL A 11 8.74 6.30 -20.64
N ALA A 12 8.13 5.11 -20.64
CA ALA A 12 6.70 4.93 -20.53
C ALA A 12 6.31 5.43 -19.14
N LYS A 13 5.94 6.72 -19.08
CA LYS A 13 5.09 7.25 -18.02
C LYS A 13 3.83 6.42 -18.06
N LYS A 14 3.82 5.40 -17.21
CA LYS A 14 2.66 4.60 -16.91
C LYS A 14 1.76 5.48 -16.07
N THR A 15 0.97 6.32 -16.74
CA THR A 15 -0.32 6.82 -16.22
C THR A 15 -1.19 5.58 -16.09
N GLN A 16 -0.96 4.79 -15.03
CA GLN A 16 -1.74 3.59 -14.77
C GLN A 16 -3.01 4.04 -14.08
N ALA A 17 -4.12 3.78 -14.75
CA ALA A 17 -5.46 3.81 -14.19
C ALA A 17 -5.41 3.25 -12.75
N THR A 18 -5.83 4.09 -11.81
CA THR A 18 -6.13 3.73 -10.42
C THR A 18 -7.35 2.81 -10.42
N GLY A 19 -7.19 1.56 -10.86
CA GLY A 19 -8.28 0.60 -11.01
C GLY A 19 -7.89 -0.84 -10.68
N ASP A 20 -6.62 -1.21 -10.90
CA ASP A 20 -6.15 -2.61 -10.73
C ASP A 20 -5.36 -2.82 -9.44
N GLN A 21 -5.86 -2.32 -8.31
CA GLN A 21 -5.35 -2.80 -7.03
C GLN A 21 -6.15 -4.05 -6.70
N ALA A 22 -5.55 -5.24 -6.79
CA ALA A 22 -6.19 -6.51 -6.46
C ALA A 22 -6.93 -6.39 -5.11
N VAL A 23 -8.26 -6.21 -5.20
CA VAL A 23 -9.06 -5.83 -4.05
C VAL A 23 -9.38 -7.11 -3.32
N TRP A 24 -8.61 -7.39 -2.28
CA TRP A 24 -8.77 -8.64 -1.55
C TRP A 24 -10.09 -8.75 -0.79
N TYR A 25 -10.76 -7.61 -0.59
CA TYR A 25 -12.03 -7.50 0.11
C TYR A 25 -12.78 -6.25 -0.37
N GLN A 26 -13.65 -6.43 -1.36
CA GLN A 26 -14.68 -5.47 -1.72
C GLN A 26 -16.01 -6.12 -1.36
N ARG A 27 -16.77 -5.52 -0.43
CA ARG A 27 -18.12 -6.01 -0.12
C ARG A 27 -19.06 -5.76 -1.29
N HIS A 28 -18.78 -4.72 -2.05
CA HIS A 28 -19.40 -4.37 -3.33
C HIS A 28 -18.33 -3.81 -4.27
N GLU A 29 -18.54 -3.84 -5.59
CA GLU A 29 -17.55 -3.41 -6.60
C GLU A 29 -17.10 -1.94 -6.44
N LEU A 30 -17.92 -1.10 -5.81
CA LEU A 30 -17.63 0.32 -5.55
C LEU A 30 -17.22 0.60 -4.10
N ASP A 31 -16.99 -0.43 -3.29
CA ASP A 31 -16.64 -0.25 -1.89
C ASP A 31 -15.18 0.22 -1.75
N THR A 32 -15.05 1.52 -1.53
CA THR A 32 -13.79 2.20 -1.24
C THR A 32 -13.69 2.61 0.23
N GLY A 33 -14.78 2.48 1.00
CA GLY A 33 -14.87 2.97 2.39
C GLY A 33 -14.54 1.91 3.43
N SER A 34 -14.66 0.63 3.08
CA SER A 34 -14.46 -0.44 4.05
C SER A 34 -13.07 -0.45 4.68
N PRO A 35 -12.97 -0.75 6.00
CA PRO A 35 -11.68 -0.84 6.69
C PRO A 35 -10.72 -1.83 6.03
N GLU A 36 -11.24 -2.93 5.47
CA GLU A 36 -10.47 -3.96 4.77
C GLU A 36 -9.78 -3.40 3.51
N TYR A 37 -10.54 -2.67 2.69
CA TYR A 37 -10.03 -1.96 1.51
C TYR A 37 -8.96 -0.93 1.88
N GLN A 38 -9.24 -0.12 2.91
CA GLN A 38 -8.32 0.93 3.35
C GLN A 38 -7.01 0.36 3.91
N ILE A 39 -7.06 -0.75 4.65
CA ILE A 39 -5.86 -1.46 5.12
C ILE A 39 -5.01 -1.94 3.95
N ASN A 40 -5.64 -2.47 2.90
CA ASN A 40 -4.95 -2.89 1.68
C ASN A 40 -4.25 -1.70 1.00
N LEU A 41 -5.01 -0.65 0.72
CA LEU A 41 -4.51 0.57 0.07
C LEU A 41 -3.33 1.19 0.84
N MET A 42 -3.44 1.26 2.17
CA MET A 42 -2.35 1.76 3.02
C MET A 42 -1.13 0.86 2.99
N THR A 43 -1.33 -0.46 2.91
CA THR A 43 -0.22 -1.42 2.84
C THR A 43 0.59 -1.25 1.57
N THR A 44 -0.07 -1.13 0.41
CA THR A 44 0.62 -0.84 -0.87
C THR A 44 1.41 0.47 -0.79
N LYS A 45 0.77 1.56 -0.32
CA LYS A 45 1.43 2.86 -0.16
C LYS A 45 2.63 2.82 0.80
N ILE A 46 2.55 2.03 1.86
CA ILE A 46 3.65 1.83 2.81
C ILE A 46 4.82 1.16 2.11
N THR A 47 4.58 0.10 1.32
CA THR A 47 5.63 -0.58 0.57
C THR A 47 6.32 0.36 -0.42
N ASP A 48 5.54 1.13 -1.20
CA ASP A 48 6.07 2.09 -2.17
C ASP A 48 6.92 3.18 -1.49
N LEU A 49 6.44 3.72 -0.37
CA LEU A 49 7.18 4.72 0.41
C LEU A 49 8.44 4.14 1.06
N GLN A 50 8.40 2.88 1.50
CA GLN A 50 9.58 2.20 2.03
C GLN A 50 10.66 2.07 0.97
N GLU A 51 10.31 1.73 -0.28
CA GLU A 51 11.27 1.71 -1.39
C GLU A 51 11.82 3.10 -1.69
N HIS A 52 10.97 4.12 -1.71
CA HIS A 52 11.41 5.51 -1.92
C HIS A 52 12.41 5.98 -0.85
N LEU A 53 12.17 5.63 0.41
CA LEU A 53 13.01 6.00 1.56
C LEU A 53 14.33 5.22 1.63
N LYS A 54 14.45 4.07 0.94
CA LYS A 54 15.74 3.37 0.78
C LYS A 54 16.72 4.16 -0.06
N THR A 55 16.25 4.96 -1.01
CA THR A 55 17.11 5.84 -1.81
C THR A 55 17.24 7.23 -1.17
N ASN A 56 16.18 7.70 -0.52
CA ASN A 56 16.10 9.05 0.07
C ASN A 56 16.10 9.01 1.60
N HIS A 57 17.22 8.63 2.20
CA HIS A 57 17.32 8.48 3.66
C HIS A 57 17.14 9.78 4.46
N LYS A 58 17.36 10.95 3.86
CA LYS A 58 17.28 12.26 4.52
C LYS A 58 15.89 12.91 4.40
N ASP A 59 14.93 12.27 3.73
CA ASP A 59 13.57 12.79 3.65
C ASP A 59 12.79 12.45 4.93
N PHE A 60 12.76 13.41 5.85
CA PHE A 60 12.06 13.27 7.13
C PHE A 60 10.55 13.46 7.01
N ASP A 61 10.08 14.24 6.03
CA ASP A 61 8.66 14.47 5.79
C ASP A 61 7.99 13.21 5.22
N ALA A 62 8.66 12.50 4.30
CA ALA A 62 8.21 11.21 3.80
C ALA A 62 8.23 10.13 4.91
N LYS A 63 9.22 10.13 5.81
CA LYS A 63 9.19 9.24 6.98
C LYS A 63 8.01 9.55 7.90
N ARG A 64 7.71 10.84 8.12
CA ARG A 64 6.56 11.26 8.92
C ARG A 64 5.24 10.83 8.29
N SER A 65 5.09 10.97 6.98
CA SER A 65 3.89 10.53 6.25
C SER A 65 3.73 9.01 6.32
N LEU A 66 4.83 8.26 6.19
CA LEU A 66 4.86 6.81 6.38
C LEU A 66 4.39 6.41 7.79
N LEU A 67 4.92 7.04 8.84
CA LEU A 67 4.52 6.75 10.22
C LEU A 67 3.03 7.05 10.45
N ARG A 68 2.50 8.13 9.86
CA ARG A 68 1.07 8.45 9.89
C ARG A 68 0.22 7.36 9.22
N LEU A 69 0.65 6.83 8.09
CA LEU A 69 -0.04 5.73 7.40
C LEU A 69 -0.04 4.45 8.24
N VAL A 70 1.10 4.10 8.85
CA VAL A 70 1.21 2.94 9.75
C VAL A 70 0.27 3.09 10.96
N ALA A 71 0.22 4.28 11.58
CA ALA A 71 -0.67 4.56 12.69
C ALA A 71 -2.15 4.46 12.30
N LYS A 72 -2.57 5.03 11.15
CA LYS A 72 -3.94 4.90 10.66
C LYS A 72 -4.33 3.45 10.38
N ARG A 73 -3.45 2.67 9.74
CA ARG A 73 -3.67 1.24 9.48
C ARG A 73 -3.86 0.46 10.78
N ARG A 74 -3.09 0.79 11.84
CA ARG A 74 -3.25 0.19 13.17
C ARG A 74 -4.62 0.52 13.78
N THR A 75 -5.13 1.74 13.62
CA THR A 75 -6.47 2.11 14.09
C THR A 75 -7.57 1.31 13.39
N PHE A 76 -7.48 1.10 12.07
CA PHE A 76 -8.45 0.26 11.35
C PHE A 76 -8.42 -1.20 11.80
N LEU A 77 -7.23 -1.76 12.07
CA LEU A 77 -7.13 -3.11 12.62
C LEU A 77 -7.75 -3.22 14.03
N ARG A 78 -7.58 -2.22 14.89
CA ARG A 78 -8.27 -2.16 16.20
C ARG A 78 -9.78 -2.05 16.05
N TYR A 79 -10.24 -1.24 15.10
CA TYR A 79 -11.66 -1.11 14.80
C TYR A 79 -12.25 -2.46 14.36
N LEU A 80 -11.60 -3.16 13.43
CA LEU A 80 -12.02 -4.49 12.99
C LEU A 80 -12.04 -5.49 14.15
N LYS A 81 -11.00 -5.52 14.99
CA LYS A 81 -10.93 -6.40 16.18
C LYS A 81 -12.13 -6.22 17.12
N ASN A 82 -12.61 -4.99 17.29
CA ASN A 82 -13.72 -4.69 18.19
C ASN A 82 -15.10 -4.94 17.56
N ASN A 83 -15.25 -4.78 16.23
CA ASN A 83 -16.54 -4.92 15.55
C ASN A 83 -16.75 -6.32 14.96
N ASN A 84 -15.73 -6.91 14.35
CA ASN A 84 -15.80 -8.22 13.73
C ASN A 84 -14.45 -8.97 13.83
N LEU A 85 -14.41 -9.91 14.77
CA LEU A 85 -13.22 -10.70 15.05
C LEU A 85 -12.81 -11.62 13.89
N GLU A 86 -13.76 -12.20 13.16
CA GLU A 86 -13.50 -13.10 12.04
C GLU A 86 -12.80 -12.37 10.89
N THR A 87 -13.32 -11.19 10.54
CA THR A 87 -12.70 -10.31 9.55
C THR A 87 -11.31 -9.89 10.00
N TYR A 88 -11.14 -9.50 11.27
CA TYR A 88 -9.82 -9.16 11.81
C TYR A 88 -8.82 -10.32 11.68
N LEU A 89 -9.20 -11.53 12.06
CA LEU A 89 -8.33 -12.71 11.96
C LEU A 89 -7.93 -12.98 10.50
N THR A 90 -8.87 -12.83 9.58
CA THR A 90 -8.64 -13.03 8.16
C THR A 90 -7.67 -11.99 7.59
N VAL A 91 -7.91 -10.70 7.88
CA VAL A 91 -7.02 -9.61 7.45
C VAL A 91 -5.64 -9.71 8.10
N SER A 92 -5.59 -10.07 9.39
CA SER A 92 -4.34 -10.25 10.15
C SER A 92 -3.50 -11.39 9.59
N LYS A 93 -4.09 -12.56 9.28
CA LYS A 93 -3.40 -13.67 8.63
C LYS A 93 -2.82 -13.28 7.27
N LYS A 94 -3.56 -12.50 6.49
CA LYS A 94 -3.17 -12.13 5.12
C LYS A 94 -2.08 -11.06 5.08
N THR A 95 -2.17 -10.06 5.96
CA THR A 95 -1.19 -8.97 6.03
C THR A 95 0.00 -9.28 6.93
N GLY A 96 -0.09 -10.32 7.77
CA GLY A 96 0.91 -10.64 8.79
C GLY A 96 0.95 -9.62 9.95
N LEU A 97 0.00 -8.68 9.99
CA LEU A 97 -0.04 -7.60 10.97
C LEU A 97 -0.92 -7.99 12.16
N LYS A 98 -0.46 -7.68 13.37
CA LYS A 98 -1.20 -7.91 14.62
C LYS A 98 -1.23 -6.63 15.44
N VAL A 99 -2.34 -6.39 16.14
CA VAL A 99 -2.51 -5.24 17.06
C VAL A 99 -2.97 -5.66 18.45
#